data_AF-A0A0V0HIM3-F1
#
_entry.id   AF-A0A0V0HIM3-F1
#
_cell.length_a   1.000
_cell.length_b   1.000
_cell.length_c   1.000
_cell.angle_alpha   90.00
_cell.angle_beta   90.00
_cell.angle_gamma   90.00
#
_symmetry.space_group_name_H-M   'P 1'
#
loop_
_entity.id
_entity.type
_entity.pdbx_description
1 polymer ?
#
loop_
_entity_poly.entity_id
_entity_poly.type
_entity_poly.pdbx_seq_one_letter_code
_entity_poly.pdbx_strand_id
1 'polypeptide(L)'
;MAEIISGTTFFSNRQLYTTCNTTKYSHSPSPDRLKFLIDKSKSIRHLLQIHAFLIRNGLESDPVLNFRLQQSYSSLGHLQHSVTVFKRTHSPTVFSYTALIHNHVINDLYEQAFVLYIQMLTQNIEPNAFTFSSMLKT
;
A
#
# COMPACT_ATOMS: atom_id res chain seq x y z
N MET A 1 -37.99 -46.00 24.53
CA MET A 1 -36.91 -46.66 23.76
C MET A 1 -35.82 -45.62 23.52
N ALA A 2 -34.60 -45.94 23.97
CA ALA A 2 -33.26 -45.42 23.65
C ALA A 2 -33.06 -43.90 23.41
N GLU A 3 -32.43 -43.17 24.36
CA GLU A 3 -30.99 -42.78 24.49
C GLU A 3 -30.78 -41.31 23.99
N ILE A 4 -30.56 -40.27 24.82
CA ILE A 4 -29.34 -39.83 25.59
C ILE A 4 -28.13 -39.53 24.67
N ILE A 5 -27.35 -38.42 24.67
CA ILE A 5 -27.21 -37.13 25.38
C ILE A 5 -26.18 -36.24 24.60
N SER A 6 -26.29 -34.90 24.76
CA SER A 6 -25.28 -33.79 24.68
C SER A 6 -24.51 -33.41 23.41
N GLY A 7 -24.32 -32.08 23.25
CA GLY A 7 -23.08 -31.52 22.66
C GLY A 7 -23.13 -30.12 22.03
N THR A 8 -23.23 -29.08 22.86
CA THR A 8 -22.70 -27.69 22.74
C THR A 8 -22.07 -27.09 21.45
N THR A 9 -22.49 -25.82 21.21
CA THR A 9 -21.74 -24.57 20.83
C THR A 9 -21.40 -24.20 19.37
N PHE A 10 -21.83 -22.96 19.06
CA PHE A 10 -21.44 -21.96 18.03
C PHE A 10 -20.08 -22.11 17.34
N PHE A 11 -20.02 -21.88 16.00
CA PHE A 11 -18.98 -21.06 15.35
C PHE A 11 -19.45 -20.50 13.99
N SER A 12 -18.98 -19.27 13.72
CA SER A 12 -19.21 -18.38 12.59
C SER A 12 -18.94 -18.99 11.21
N ASN A 13 -19.78 -18.64 10.23
CA ASN A 13 -19.69 -19.13 8.86
C ASN A 13 -19.31 -18.01 7.87
N ARG A 14 -18.02 -17.95 7.49
CA ARG A 14 -17.50 -17.80 6.11
C ARG A 14 -16.04 -17.32 6.13
N GLN A 15 -15.12 -18.27 6.24
CA GLN A 15 -13.85 -18.20 5.53
C GLN A 15 -13.81 -19.36 4.53
N LEU A 16 -13.93 -19.03 3.26
CA LEU A 16 -13.60 -19.93 2.16
C LEU A 16 -12.49 -19.26 1.36
N TYR A 17 -11.27 -19.34 1.86
CA TYR A 17 -10.09 -19.31 1.01
C TYR A 17 -9.43 -20.68 1.11
N THR A 18 -9.54 -21.40 0.01
CA THR A 18 -8.94 -22.70 -0.24
C THR A 18 -7.43 -22.60 0.00
N THR A 19 -6.91 -23.47 0.87
CA THR A 19 -5.49 -23.64 1.13
C THR A 19 -4.76 -24.04 -0.15
N CYS A 20 -3.82 -23.21 -0.62
CA CYS A 20 -2.70 -23.70 -1.42
C CYS A 20 -1.48 -23.80 -0.50
N ASN A 21 -1.25 -25.00 0.03
CA ASN A 21 0.00 -25.35 0.67
C ASN A 21 1.07 -25.51 -0.41
N THR A 22 1.94 -24.52 -0.54
CA THR A 22 3.24 -24.68 -1.22
C THR A 22 4.34 -24.14 -0.32
N THR A 23 5.04 -25.07 0.32
CA THR A 23 6.46 -25.02 0.70
C THR A 23 6.95 -23.81 1.51
N LYS A 24 7.28 -24.07 2.79
CA LYS A 24 8.28 -23.33 3.57
C LYS A 24 9.57 -23.16 2.75
N TYR A 25 9.75 -22.01 2.11
CA TYR A 25 11.07 -21.48 1.77
C TYR A 25 11.54 -20.61 2.92
N SER A 26 12.70 -20.97 3.45
CA SER A 26 13.36 -20.39 4.60
C SER A 26 13.66 -18.90 4.41
N HIS A 27 13.36 -18.11 5.43
CA HIS A 27 13.59 -16.66 5.55
C HIS A 27 13.00 -15.80 4.41
N SER A 28 11.78 -15.31 4.62
CA SER A 28 11.38 -14.05 3.98
C SER A 28 12.47 -13.00 4.25
N PRO A 29 12.97 -12.28 3.24
CA PRO A 29 13.94 -11.21 3.45
C PRO A 29 13.36 -10.21 4.46
N SER A 30 14.22 -9.72 5.37
CA SER A 30 13.77 -8.76 6.38
C SER A 30 13.14 -7.53 5.71
N PRO A 31 12.17 -6.86 6.36
CA PRO A 31 11.58 -5.64 5.84
C PRO A 31 12.62 -4.59 5.44
N ASP A 32 13.74 -4.49 6.17
CA ASP A 32 14.86 -3.59 5.85
C ASP A 32 15.53 -3.92 4.52
N ARG A 33 15.72 -5.21 4.23
CA ARG A 33 16.28 -5.66 2.96
C ARG A 33 15.33 -5.35 1.81
N LEU A 34 14.03 -5.57 2.00
CA LEU A 34 13.02 -5.23 0.99
C LEU A 34 12.97 -3.73 0.72
N LYS A 35 12.94 -2.92 1.79
CA LYS A 35 13.06 -1.47 1.70
C LYS A 35 14.30 -1.04 0.91
N PHE A 36 15.47 -1.61 1.24
CA PHE A 36 16.71 -1.31 0.54
C PHE A 36 16.63 -1.66 -0.96
N LEU A 37 16.06 -2.81 -1.31
CA LEU A 37 15.89 -3.23 -2.70
C LEU A 37 14.95 -2.29 -3.47
N ILE A 38 13.87 -1.83 -2.85
CA ILE A 38 12.94 -0.84 -3.42
C ILE A 38 13.65 0.49 -3.66
N ASP A 39 14.37 1.00 -2.66
CA ASP A 39 15.08 2.29 -2.71
C ASP A 39 16.21 2.28 -3.77
N LYS A 40 16.82 1.12 -4.05
CA LYS A 40 17.92 0.97 -5.03
C LYS A 40 17.49 0.55 -6.42
N SER A 41 16.22 0.18 -6.61
CA SER A 41 15.72 -0.20 -7.92
C SER A 41 15.61 1.00 -8.85
N LYS A 42 16.31 0.96 -9.98
CA LYS A 42 16.23 1.96 -11.06
C LYS A 42 15.46 1.47 -12.29
N SER A 43 14.84 0.30 -12.19
CA SER A 43 14.14 -0.35 -13.31
C SER A 43 12.72 -0.68 -12.89
N ILE A 44 11.76 -0.26 -13.71
CA ILE A 44 10.35 -0.58 -13.51
C ILE A 44 10.11 -2.10 -13.45
N ARG A 45 10.85 -2.88 -14.25
CA ARG A 45 10.75 -4.35 -14.26
C ARG A 45 11.12 -4.94 -12.90
N HIS A 46 12.24 -4.49 -12.34
CA HIS A 46 12.69 -4.96 -11.02
C HIS A 46 11.73 -4.50 -9.91
N LEU A 47 11.22 -3.28 -9.98
CA LEU A 47 10.25 -2.78 -9.01
C LEU A 47 8.92 -3.56 -9.05
N LEU A 48 8.44 -3.94 -10.25
CA LEU A 48 7.28 -4.81 -10.42
C LEU A 48 7.50 -6.22 -9.86
N GLN A 49 8.71 -6.79 -10.02
CA GLN A 49 9.05 -8.08 -9.41
C GLN A 49 9.01 -8.02 -7.89
N ILE A 50 9.59 -6.97 -7.29
CA ILE A 50 9.56 -6.76 -5.84
C ILE A 50 8.11 -6.56 -5.37
N HIS A 51 7.33 -5.72 -6.06
CA HIS A 51 5.93 -5.48 -5.70
C HIS A 51 5.09 -6.77 -5.80
N ALA A 52 5.27 -7.57 -6.85
CA ALA A 52 4.62 -8.88 -6.96
C ALA A 52 5.05 -9.84 -5.85
N PHE A 53 6.32 -9.80 -5.44
CA PHE A 53 6.80 -10.56 -4.27
C PHE A 53 6.09 -10.12 -2.98
N LEU A 54 5.93 -8.81 -2.74
CA LEU A 54 5.22 -8.33 -1.55
C LEU A 54 3.79 -8.86 -1.50
N ILE A 55 3.05 -8.76 -2.61
CA ILE A 55 1.66 -9.24 -2.73
C ILE A 55 1.58 -10.74 -2.47
N ARG A 56 2.48 -11.53 -3.06
CA ARG A 56 2.47 -13.00 -2.90
C ARG A 56 2.75 -13.46 -1.46
N ASN A 57 3.40 -12.62 -0.66
CA ASN A 57 3.78 -12.94 0.71
C ASN A 57 2.94 -12.20 1.76
N GLY A 58 1.88 -11.49 1.37
CA GLY A 58 1.02 -10.75 2.31
C GLY A 58 1.67 -9.51 2.92
N LEU A 59 2.72 -8.97 2.29
CA LEU A 59 3.48 -7.81 2.76
C LEU A 59 3.02 -6.50 2.10
N GLU A 60 2.04 -6.55 1.20
CA GLU A 60 1.46 -5.40 0.50
C GLU A 60 0.61 -4.50 1.39
N SER A 61 0.37 -4.88 2.65
CA SER A 61 -0.28 -4.01 3.65
C SER A 61 0.73 -3.25 4.52
N ASP A 62 2.03 -3.54 4.40
CA ASP A 62 3.05 -2.85 5.19
C ASP A 62 3.13 -1.37 4.77
N PRO A 63 2.90 -0.41 5.70
CA PRO A 63 2.82 1.00 5.35
C PRO A 63 4.17 1.57 4.89
N VAL A 64 5.28 1.04 5.40
CA VAL A 64 6.62 1.50 5.04
C VAL A 64 6.97 1.02 3.64
N LEU A 65 6.77 -0.26 3.35
CA LEU A 65 7.03 -0.83 2.03
C LEU A 65 6.12 -0.22 0.95
N ASN A 66 4.84 0.01 1.27
CA ASN A 66 3.91 0.70 0.37
C ASN A 66 4.35 2.12 0.06
N PHE A 67 4.69 2.91 1.08
CA PHE A 67 5.17 4.26 0.88
C PHE A 67 6.43 4.29 0.01
N ARG A 68 7.36 3.36 0.24
CA ARG A 68 8.60 3.23 -0.55
C ARG A 68 8.31 2.84 -1.99
N LEU A 69 7.38 1.90 -2.23
CA LEU A 69 6.92 1.56 -3.57
C LEU A 69 6.30 2.77 -4.28
N GLN A 70 5.43 3.53 -3.60
CA GLN A 70 4.82 4.75 -4.14
C GLN A 70 5.89 5.76 -4.60
N GLN A 71 6.88 6.04 -3.75
CA GLN A 71 7.98 6.94 -4.07
C GLN A 71 8.82 6.44 -5.23
N SER A 72 9.21 5.15 -5.23
CA SER A 72 10.01 4.56 -6.30
C SER A 72 9.26 4.49 -7.64
N TYR A 73 7.96 4.23 -7.65
CA TYR A 73 7.16 4.28 -8.89
C TYR A 73 7.09 5.70 -9.44
N SER A 74 6.85 6.69 -8.57
CA SER A 74 6.73 8.09 -8.98
C SER A 74 8.05 8.63 -9.53
N SER A 75 9.18 8.33 -8.88
CA SER A 75 10.52 8.77 -9.32
C SER A 75 10.96 8.15 -10.65
N LEU A 76 10.40 7.00 -11.02
CA LEU A 76 10.61 6.36 -12.33
C LEU A 76 9.58 6.81 -13.38
N GLY A 77 8.75 7.82 -13.10
CA GLY A 77 7.73 8.34 -14.03
C GLY A 77 6.47 7.47 -14.14
N HIS A 78 6.29 6.49 -13.26
CA HIS A 78 5.14 5.58 -13.25
C HIS A 78 4.11 5.98 -12.20
N LEU A 79 3.64 7.23 -12.24
CA LEU A 79 2.72 7.81 -11.24
C LEU A 79 1.43 6.99 -11.06
N GLN A 80 0.89 6.41 -12.13
CA GLN A 80 -0.32 5.55 -12.05
C GLN A 80 -0.10 4.29 -11.20
N HIS A 81 1.09 3.71 -11.21
CA HIS A 81 1.42 2.58 -10.34
C HIS A 81 1.51 3.03 -8.88
N SER A 82 2.09 4.20 -8.63
CA SER A 82 2.12 4.82 -7.30
C SER A 82 0.71 5.03 -6.74
N VAL A 83 -0.20 5.63 -7.53
CA VAL A 83 -1.61 5.81 -7.15
C VAL A 83 -2.30 4.47 -6.90
N THR A 84 -1.98 3.42 -7.66
CA THR A 84 -2.57 2.09 -7.45
C THR A 84 -2.13 1.47 -6.12
N VAL A 85 -0.85 1.59 -5.76
CA VAL A 85 -0.35 1.14 -4.44
C VAL A 85 -1.05 1.91 -3.32
N PHE A 86 -1.18 3.22 -3.48
CA PHE A 86 -1.88 4.07 -2.52
C PHE A 86 -3.34 3.69 -2.32
N LYS A 87 -4.10 3.47 -3.40
CA LYS A 87 -5.50 3.05 -3.32
C LYS A 87 -5.72 1.71 -2.62
N ARG A 88 -4.69 0.87 -2.54
CA ARG A 88 -4.72 -0.42 -1.81
C ARG A 88 -4.27 -0.29 -0.35
N THR A 89 -3.76 0.87 0.07
CA THR A 89 -3.32 1.10 1.44
C THR A 89 -4.53 1.32 2.35
N HIS A 90 -4.70 0.48 3.37
CA HIS A 90 -5.86 0.55 4.27
C HIS A 90 -5.86 1.80 5.17
N SER A 91 -4.66 2.26 5.57
CA SER A 91 -4.48 3.42 6.45
C SER A 91 -3.41 4.35 5.88
N PRO A 92 -3.73 5.12 4.82
CA PRO A 92 -2.79 6.06 4.24
C PRO A 92 -2.36 7.13 5.25
N THR A 93 -1.07 7.43 5.29
CA THR A 93 -0.50 8.42 6.23
C THR A 93 -0.45 9.82 5.59
N VAL A 94 -0.26 10.85 6.43
CA VAL A 94 0.02 12.23 5.99
C VAL A 94 1.18 12.25 4.97
N PHE A 95 2.23 11.47 5.21
CA PHE A 95 3.38 11.36 4.30
C PHE A 95 2.99 10.78 2.94
N SER A 96 2.12 9.76 2.90
CA SER A 96 1.68 9.12 1.65
C SER A 96 0.86 10.10 0.80
N TYR A 97 -0.09 10.81 1.40
CA TYR A 97 -0.86 11.86 0.74
C TYR A 97 0.03 13.00 0.25
N THR A 98 0.89 13.53 1.13
CA THR A 98 1.77 14.66 0.81
C THR A 98 2.70 14.31 -0.36
N ALA A 99 3.26 13.10 -0.36
CA ALA A 99 4.10 12.63 -1.45
C ALA A 99 3.33 12.56 -2.77
N LEU A 100 2.12 12.00 -2.79
CA LEU A 100 1.32 11.95 -4.02
C LEU A 100 0.91 13.34 -4.50
N ILE A 101 0.43 14.21 -3.62
CA ILE A 101 0.04 15.59 -3.95
C ILE A 101 1.24 16.30 -4.59
N HIS A 102 2.40 16.25 -3.94
CA HIS A 102 3.63 16.84 -4.46
C HIS A 102 3.99 16.28 -5.85
N ASN A 103 3.96 14.96 -6.02
CA ASN A 103 4.28 14.33 -7.30
C ASN A 103 3.29 14.73 -8.41
N HIS A 104 2.00 14.93 -8.11
CA HIS A 104 1.05 15.42 -9.12
C HIS A 104 1.31 16.88 -9.49
N VAL A 105 1.59 17.75 -8.51
CA VAL A 105 1.91 19.16 -8.75
C VAL A 105 3.13 19.33 -9.65
N ILE A 106 4.24 18.63 -9.38
CA ILE A 106 5.45 18.76 -10.21
C ILE A 106 5.32 18.15 -11.61
N ASN A 107 4.23 17.43 -11.89
CA ASN A 107 3.89 16.88 -13.20
C ASN A 107 2.72 17.64 -13.87
N ASP A 108 2.40 18.85 -13.38
CA ASP A 108 1.30 19.69 -13.90
C ASP A 108 -0.11 19.05 -13.80
N LEU A 109 -0.27 18.06 -12.92
CA LEU A 109 -1.52 17.34 -12.67
C LEU A 109 -2.31 17.95 -11.50
N TYR A 110 -2.59 19.25 -11.60
CA TYR A 110 -3.14 20.05 -10.50
C TYR A 110 -4.52 19.57 -10.04
N GLU A 111 -5.41 19.22 -10.97
CA GLU A 111 -6.76 18.73 -10.66
C GLU A 111 -6.69 17.45 -9.80
N GLN A 112 -5.83 16.51 -10.17
CA GLN A 112 -5.64 15.27 -9.42
C GLN A 112 -4.99 15.52 -8.05
N ALA A 113 -4.09 16.50 -7.95
CA ALA A 113 -3.54 16.94 -6.67
C ALA A 113 -4.63 17.50 -5.74
N PHE A 114 -5.54 18.32 -6.26
CA PHE A 114 -6.69 18.84 -5.51
C PHE A 114 -7.64 17.72 -5.06
N VAL A 115 -7.93 16.75 -5.92
CA VAL A 115 -8.74 15.57 -5.55
C VAL A 115 -8.10 14.81 -4.38
N LEU A 116 -6.79 14.59 -4.42
CA LEU A 116 -6.07 13.93 -3.32
C LEU A 116 -6.09 14.75 -2.03
N TYR A 117 -5.94 16.07 -2.12
CA TYR A 117 -6.02 16.97 -0.99
C TYR A 117 -7.41 16.96 -0.34
N ILE A 118 -8.48 17.02 -1.14
CA ILE A 118 -9.86 16.90 -0.65
C ILE A 118 -10.07 15.52 -0.01
N GLN A 119 -9.60 14.45 -0.66
CA GLN A 119 -9.71 13.09 -0.11
C GLN A 119 -9.03 12.99 1.27
N MET A 120 -7.84 13.58 1.44
CA MET A 120 -7.11 13.65 2.71
C MET A 120 -7.97 14.28 3.82
N LEU A 121 -8.61 15.42 3.53
CA LEU A 121 -9.50 16.12 4.45
C LEU A 121 -10.75 15.29 4.79
N THR A 122 -11.40 14.67 3.79
CA THR A 122 -12.60 13.84 4.02
C THR A 122 -12.32 12.60 4.88
N GLN A 123 -11.06 12.15 4.92
CA GLN A 123 -10.61 11.05 5.77
C GLN A 123 -10.16 11.52 7.16
N ASN A 124 -10.34 12.81 7.49
CA ASN A 124 -9.89 13.43 8.74
C ASN A 124 -8.36 13.31 8.95
N ILE A 125 -7.59 13.33 7.86
CA ILE A 125 -6.13 13.34 7.90
C ILE A 125 -5.68 14.79 7.72
N GLU A 126 -5.02 15.35 8.74
CA GLU A 126 -4.63 16.76 8.74
C GLU A 126 -3.45 17.03 7.79
N PRO A 127 -3.60 17.95 6.81
CA PRO A 127 -2.50 18.39 5.96
C PRO A 127 -1.41 19.08 6.78
N ASN A 128 -0.14 18.84 6.42
CA ASN A 128 0.98 19.53 7.05
C ASN A 128 1.46 20.71 6.19
N ALA A 129 2.43 21.48 6.71
CA ALA A 129 3.00 22.63 6.00
C ALA A 129 3.53 22.29 4.59
N PHE A 130 4.08 21.08 4.39
CA PHE A 130 4.56 20.63 3.08
C PHE A 130 3.40 20.34 2.11
N THR A 131 2.29 19.80 2.61
CA THR A 131 1.07 19.61 1.81
C THR A 131 0.56 20.95 1.30
N PHE A 132 0.40 21.94 2.19
CA PHE A 132 -0.04 23.29 1.82
C PHE A 132 0.90 23.97 0.84
N SER A 133 2.22 23.92 1.11
CA SER A 133 3.23 24.52 0.23
C SER A 133 3.19 23.91 -1.17
N SER A 134 2.94 22.59 -1.29
CA SER A 134 2.82 21.95 -2.60
C SER A 134 1.58 22.43 -3.36
N MET A 135 0.43 22.56 -2.68
CA MET A 135 -0.82 23.02 -3.31
C MET A 135 -0.77 24.49 -3.78
N LEU A 136 -0.04 25.34 -3.05
CA LEU A 136 0.13 26.75 -3.41
C LEU A 136 1.08 26.98 -4.59
N LYS A 137 1.85 25.96 -4.98
CA LYS A 137 2.84 26.04 -6.05
C LYS A 137 2.21 25.84 -7.45
N THR A 138 0.99 26.34 -7.62
CA THR A 138 0.17 26.25 -8.85
C THR A 138 0.38 27.45 -9.76
#